data_AF-A0A800DZG9-F1
#
_entry.id   AF-A0A800DZG9-F1
#
_cell.length_a   1.000
_cell.length_b   1.000
_cell.length_c   1.000
_cell.angle_alpha   90.00
_cell.angle_beta   90.00
_cell.angle_gamma   90.00
#
_symmetry.space_group_name_H-M   'P 1'
#
loop_
_entity.id
_entity.type
_entity.pdbx_description
1 polymer ?
#
loop_
_entity_poly.entity_id
_entity_poly.type
_entity_poly.pdbx_seq_one_letter_code
_entity_poly.pdbx_strand_id
1 'polypeptide(L)' 'MGRPATRPGKLKDGFYIEILNKGAKKGIKLFRDTEKQMLQAIEEYKRTKDINVLGESKNNKFISKSKFIKLEA' A
#
# COMPACT_ATOMS: atom_id res chain seq x y z
N MET A 1 19.07 2.52 -30.23
CA MET A 1 17.89 2.49 -29.34
C MET A 1 18.13 1.41 -28.28
N GLY A 2 18.36 1.83 -27.03
CA GLY A 2 18.74 0.92 -25.94
C GLY A 2 17.61 -0.01 -25.53
N ARG A 3 17.94 -1.25 -25.14
CA ARG A 3 16.97 -2.24 -24.65
C ARG A 3 16.21 -1.63 -23.45
N PRO A 4 14.88 -1.82 -23.36
CA PRO A 4 14.11 -1.35 -22.21
C PRO A 4 14.73 -1.89 -20.92
N ALA A 5 14.73 -1.06 -19.87
CA ALA A 5 15.29 -1.44 -18.58
C ALA A 5 14.60 -2.72 -18.07
N THR A 6 15.36 -3.81 -17.93
CA THR A 6 14.85 -5.13 -17.52
C THR A 6 14.72 -5.28 -16.00
N ARG A 7 15.06 -4.25 -15.22
CA ARG A 7 15.05 -4.32 -13.75
C ARG A 7 13.68 -3.90 -13.22
N PRO A 8 13.06 -4.68 -12.33
CA PRO A 8 11.81 -4.30 -11.69
C PRO A 8 11.98 -2.98 -10.92
N GLY A 9 11.00 -2.09 -11.06
CA GLY A 9 10.99 -0.79 -10.39
C GLY A 9 11.10 -0.97 -8.88
N LYS A 10 12.01 -0.23 -8.25
CA LYS A 10 12.14 -0.22 -6.79
C LYS A 10 10.96 0.53 -6.18
N LEU A 11 10.44 0.02 -5.07
CA LEU A 11 9.60 0.77 -4.16
C LEU A 11 10.37 1.99 -3.64
N LYS A 12 9.69 3.13 -3.64
CA LYS A 12 10.17 4.33 -2.98
C LYS A 12 10.08 4.16 -1.47
N ASP A 13 10.96 4.86 -0.77
CA ASP A 13 10.90 4.93 0.69
C ASP A 13 9.68 5.74 1.12
N GLY A 14 8.90 5.18 2.04
CA GLY A 14 7.64 5.76 2.54
C GLY A 14 6.60 4.71 2.88
N PHE A 15 5.34 5.10 3.01
CA PHE A 15 4.27 4.28 3.58
C PHE A 15 3.35 3.73 2.49
N TYR A 16 2.99 2.45 2.59
CA TYR A 16 2.11 1.81 1.63
C TYR A 16 0.89 1.17 2.29
N ILE A 17 -0.25 1.32 1.63
CA ILE A 17 -1.44 0.50 1.87
C ILE A 17 -1.86 -0.16 0.57
N GLU A 18 -2.41 -1.36 0.67
CA GLU A 18 -3.07 -2.03 -0.44
C GLU A 18 -4.58 -1.94 -0.21
N ILE A 19 -5.28 -1.40 -1.20
CA ILE A 19 -6.72 -1.19 -1.16
C ILE A 19 -7.36 -2.26 -2.04
N LEU A 20 -8.25 -3.08 -1.44
CA LEU A 20 -8.93 -4.18 -2.11
C LEU A 20 -10.42 -3.87 -2.24
N ASN A 21 -11.01 -4.24 -3.37
CA ASN A 21 -12.47 -4.31 -3.47
C ASN A 21 -12.97 -5.48 -2.61
N LYS A 22 -14.20 -5.36 -2.07
CA LYS A 22 -14.81 -6.41 -1.25
C LYS A 22 -14.77 -7.76 -1.95
N GLY A 23 -14.10 -8.74 -1.35
CA GLY A 23 -13.94 -10.09 -1.90
C GLY A 23 -12.84 -10.26 -2.96
N ALA A 24 -12.08 -9.21 -3.29
CA ALA A 24 -10.96 -9.32 -4.22
C ALA A 24 -9.72 -9.91 -3.55
N LYS A 25 -8.98 -10.75 -4.30
CA LYS A 25 -7.71 -11.35 -3.83
C LYS A 25 -6.49 -10.45 -3.99
N LYS A 26 -6.60 -9.39 -4.81
CA LYS A 26 -5.51 -8.44 -5.11
C LYS A 26 -6.05 -7.03 -5.11
N GLY A 27 -5.25 -6.10 -4.62
CA GLY A 27 -5.60 -4.68 -4.56
C GLY A 27 -4.64 -3.78 -5.33
N ILE A 28 -4.86 -2.48 -5.18
CA ILE A 28 -3.97 -1.44 -5.67
C ILE A 28 -3.12 -0.95 -4.50
N LYS A 29 -1.80 -0.86 -4.69
CA LYS A 29 -0.89 -0.26 -3.71
C LYS A 29 -0.90 1.26 -3.84
N LEU A 30 -1.27 1.94 -2.76
CA LEU A 30 -1.21 3.38 -2.61
C LEU A 30 0.03 3.75 -1.80
N PHE A 31 0.88 4.59 -2.37
CA PHE A 31 2.06 5.17 -1.73
C PHE A 31 1.72 6.50 -1.06
N ARG A 32 2.31 6.75 0.11
CA ARG A 32 2.28 8.02 0.85
C ARG A 32 3.64 8.33 1.46
N ASP A 33 3.99 9.61 1.48
CA ASP A 33 5.30 10.04 2.00
C ASP A 33 5.39 9.93 3.53
N THR A 34 4.26 10.09 4.24
CA THR A 34 4.21 10.10 5.71
C THR A 34 3.15 9.16 6.27
N GLU A 35 3.38 8.69 7.50
CA GLU A 35 2.44 7.82 8.22
C GLU A 35 1.08 8.49 8.40
N LYS A 36 1.06 9.80 8.71
CA LYS A 36 -0.18 10.57 8.88
C LYS A 36 -1.05 10.54 7.62
N GLN A 37 -0.45 10.70 6.44
CA GLN A 37 -1.17 10.62 5.17
C GLN A 37 -1.68 9.20 4.90
N MET A 38 -0.90 8.18 5.27
CA MET A 38 -1.32 6.78 5.19
C MET A 38 -2.55 6.53 6.08
N LEU A 39 -2.53 7.00 7.33
CA LEU A 39 -3.64 6.86 8.28
C LEU A 39 -4.90 7.59 7.79
N GLN A 40 -4.77 8.78 7.23
CA GLN A 40 -5.89 9.50 6.62
C GLN A 40 -6.51 8.70 5.46
N ALA A 41 -5.67 8.13 4.58
CA ALA A 41 -6.16 7.28 3.51
C ALA A 41 -6.86 6.02 4.04
N ILE A 42 -6.34 5.40 5.11
CA ILE A 42 -7.00 4.26 5.75
C ILE A 42 -8.42 4.64 6.22
N GLU A 43 -8.54 5.77 6.90
CA GLU A 43 -9.82 6.26 7.43
C GLU A 43 -10.85 6.55 6.33
N GLU A 44 -10.39 7.05 5.18
CA GLU A 44 -11.22 7.33 4.01
C GLU A 44 -11.72 6.03 3.35
N TYR A 45 -10.81 5.09 3.07
CA TYR A 45 -11.14 3.88 2.32
C TYR A 45 -11.80 2.80 3.16
N LYS A 46 -11.61 2.76 4.49
CA LYS A 46 -12.11 1.66 5.35
C LYS A 46 -13.63 1.55 5.36
N ARG A 47 -14.33 2.63 4.95
CA ARG A 47 -15.79 2.71 4.84
C ARG A 47 -16.35 2.02 3.60
N THR A 48 -15.52 1.74 2.60
CA THR A 48 -15.98 1.18 1.31
C THR A 48 -15.17 -0.02 0.84
N LYS A 49 -13.96 -0.22 1.35
CA LYS A 49 -12.99 -1.19 0.85
C LYS A 49 -12.29 -1.91 1.99
N ASP A 50 -11.81 -3.11 1.69
CA ASP A 50 -10.89 -3.83 2.55
C ASP A 50 -9.48 -3.26 2.35
N ILE A 51 -8.73 -3.11 3.43
CA ILE A 51 -7.41 -2.47 3.40
C ILE A 51 -6.38 -3.39 4.03
N ASN A 52 -5.28 -3.62 3.30
CA ASN A 52 -4.09 -4.27 3.82
C ASN A 52 -2.99 -3.24 4.01
N VAL A 53 -2.72 -2.85 5.25
CA VAL A 53 -1.65 -1.92 5.59
C VAL A 53 -0.32 -2.65 5.46
N LEU A 54 0.49 -2.28 4.47
CA LEU A 54 1.84 -2.85 4.26
C LEU A 54 2.87 -2.16 5.16
N GLY A 55 2.62 -0.88 5.49
CA GLY A 55 3.44 -0.07 6.38
C GLY A 55 4.63 0.58 5.67
N GLU A 56 5.67 0.91 6.42
CA GLU A 56 6.84 1.63 5.91
C GLU A 56 7.73 0.71 5.06
N SER A 57 8.03 1.16 3.86
CA SER A 57 9.08 0.64 3.01
C SER A 57 10.32 1.51 3.12
N LYS A 58 11.47 0.89 3.38
CA LYS A 58 12.77 1.54 3.39
C LYS A 58 13.79 0.67 2.67
N ASN A 59 14.55 1.26 1.76
CA ASN A 59 15.51 0.57 0.91
C ASN A 59 14.88 -0.64 0.19
N ASN A 60 13.69 -0.42 -0.39
CA ASN A 60 12.96 -1.42 -1.17
C ASN A 60 12.42 -2.63 -0.36
N LYS A 61 12.41 -2.57 0.98
CA LYS A 61 11.89 -3.62 1.87
C LYS A 61 10.88 -3.03 2.85
N PHE A 62 9.84 -3.79 3.19
CA PHE A 62 8.92 -3.41 4.26
C PHE A 62 9.55 -3.71 5.61
N ILE A 63 9.64 -2.70 6.47
CA ILE A 63 10.18 -2.85 7.82
C ILE A 63 9.08 -2.93 8.89
N SER A 64 7.87 -2.46 8.56
CA SER A 64 6.71 -2.56 9.43
C SER A 64 5.97 -3.90 9.29
N LYS A 65 5.21 -4.27 10.33
CA LYS A 65 4.29 -5.41 10.27
C LYS A 65 3.06 -5.06 9.45
N SER A 66 2.68 -5.96 8.53
CA SER A 66 1.46 -5.83 7.75
C SER A 66 0.23 -5.98 8.67
N LYS A 67 -0.79 -5.13 8.51
CA LYS A 67 -2.05 -5.21 9.27
C LYS A 67 -3.24 -5.19 8.32
N PHE A 68 -4.12 -6.17 8.42
CA PHE A 68 -5.35 -6.21 7.64
C PHE A 68 -6.50 -5.54 8.39
N ILE A 69 -7.21 -4.65 7.71
CA ILE A 69 -8.40 -3.94 8.19
C ILE A 69 -9.55 -4.31 7.27
N LYS A 70 -10.56 -4.97 7.82
CA LYS A 70 -11.80 -5.27 7.08
C LYS A 70 -12.66 -4.02 6.99
N LEU A 71 -13.40 -3.94 5.89
CA LEU A 71 -14.50 -2.99 5.72
C LEU A 71 -15.45 -3.08 6.92
N GLU A 72 -15.70 -1.95 7.57
CA GLU A 72 -16.77 -1.81 8.57
C GLU A 72 -18.09 -1.75 7.80
N ALA A 73 -18.89 -2.81 7.91
CA ALA A 73 -20.16 -2.98 7.22
C ALA A 73 -21.31 -2.28 7.95
#